data_AF-A0A9E8CKT3-F1
#
_entry.id   AF-A0A9E8CKT3-F1
#
_cell.length_a   1.000
_cell.length_b   1.000
_cell.length_c   1.000
_cell.angle_alpha   90.00
_cell.angle_beta   90.00
_cell.angle_gamma   90.00
#
_symmetry.space_group_name_H-M   'P 1'
#
loop_
_entity.id
_entity.type
_entity.pdbx_description
1 polymer ?
#
loop_
_entity_poly.entity_id
_entity_poly.type
_entity_poly.pdbx_seq_one_letter_code
_entity_poly.pdbx_strand_id
1 'polypeptide(L)'
;MQTDNPTTASLDDIALELTLRPVIDDLDGLARMPSRSGDRDAAYAAFAVGLFPVDEAAARAVGFAEEIKRFLALAETSSRPQAVAFLDMLTALTVLNAASVIAVAIMPPRTGQDVLVRLSIAESVDAALRASGDAAMVEAAALAFELGVAPFTIAAGQRASFVLEAAKPQPIGQVQEGEPAMLGLEQGLSLTSFIRDLPPVGTLIERAALQLDDAERIAHDIADGDHAPEALDRLERARQGAALLATADLARACVYADLVEGRAIAKDRALALAPRLTEPRLQSIVAFAALAGGLIGELNSSARALAGSVPIL
;
A
#
# COMPACT_ATOMS: atom_id res chain seq x y z
N MET A 1 -9.44 25.27 -35.30
CA MET A 1 -9.66 23.87 -35.70
C MET A 1 -9.60 23.07 -34.42
N GLN A 2 -10.76 22.71 -33.89
CA GLN A 2 -10.89 21.94 -32.66
C GLN A 2 -10.73 20.48 -33.08
N THR A 3 -9.58 19.89 -32.77
CA THR A 3 -9.36 18.46 -32.97
C THR A 3 -10.16 17.75 -31.89
N ASP A 4 -11.23 17.08 -32.28
CA ASP A 4 -11.93 16.11 -31.44
C ASP A 4 -10.89 15.10 -30.96
N ASN A 5 -10.55 15.12 -29.66
CA ASN A 5 -9.83 14.03 -29.04
C ASN A 5 -10.71 12.78 -29.22
N PRO A 6 -10.22 11.68 -29.81
CA PRO A 6 -11.00 10.45 -29.80
C PRO A 6 -11.26 10.06 -28.35
N THR A 7 -12.52 10.05 -27.94
CA THR A 7 -12.94 9.50 -26.65
C THR A 7 -12.50 8.05 -26.60
N THR A 8 -11.57 7.72 -25.70
CA THR A 8 -11.14 6.35 -25.41
C THR A 8 -12.39 5.52 -25.08
N ALA A 9 -12.79 4.64 -26.01
CA ALA A 9 -14.03 3.88 -25.90
C ALA A 9 -13.77 2.43 -25.47
N SER A 10 -12.55 1.94 -25.72
CA SER A 10 -12.07 0.59 -25.39
C SER A 10 -10.62 0.63 -24.90
N LEU A 11 -10.09 -0.51 -24.46
CA LEU A 11 -8.69 -0.65 -24.05
C LEU A 11 -7.69 -0.43 -25.22
N ASP A 12 -8.12 -0.55 -26.48
CA ASP A 12 -7.26 -0.40 -27.68
C ASP A 12 -6.92 1.06 -27.91
N ASP A 13 -7.84 1.92 -27.49
CA ASP A 13 -7.74 3.36 -27.69
C ASP A 13 -6.80 4.00 -26.66
N ILE A 14 -6.27 3.21 -25.71
CA ILE A 14 -5.29 3.68 -24.73
C ILE A 14 -3.95 3.87 -25.43
N ALA A 15 -3.55 5.13 -25.58
CA ALA A 15 -2.21 5.47 -26.05
C ALA A 15 -1.17 5.20 -24.95
N LEU A 16 -0.53 4.02 -25.00
CA LEU A 16 0.49 3.63 -24.04
C LEU A 16 1.74 4.51 -24.15
N GLU A 17 2.20 5.00 -23.01
CA GLU A 17 3.47 5.69 -22.86
C GLU A 17 4.64 4.72 -23.05
N LEU A 18 5.50 5.01 -24.02
CA LEU A 18 6.63 4.14 -24.38
C LEU A 18 7.80 4.19 -23.37
N THR A 19 7.90 5.27 -22.60
CA THR A 19 8.96 5.43 -21.62
C THR A 19 8.61 4.68 -20.34
N LEU A 20 9.42 3.67 -20.01
CA LEU A 20 9.30 2.93 -18.75
C LEU A 20 9.77 3.78 -17.57
N ARG A 21 9.00 3.74 -16.48
CA ARG A 21 9.30 4.42 -15.23
C ARG A 21 9.43 3.37 -14.11
N PRO A 22 10.40 3.52 -13.19
CA PRO A 22 10.38 2.77 -11.95
C PRO A 22 9.09 3.07 -11.19
N VAL A 23 8.39 2.01 -10.78
CA VAL A 23 7.18 2.12 -9.97
C VAL A 23 7.56 1.87 -8.52
N ILE A 24 7.29 2.85 -7.66
CA ILE A 24 7.47 2.78 -6.22
C ILE A 24 6.06 2.80 -5.61
N ASP A 25 5.69 1.75 -4.88
CA ASP A 25 4.46 1.75 -4.11
C ASP A 25 4.64 2.47 -2.76
N ASP A 26 3.55 2.85 -2.12
CA ASP A 26 3.58 3.61 -0.86
C ASP A 26 4.25 2.87 0.31
N LEU A 27 4.24 1.53 0.34
CA LEU A 27 4.93 0.76 1.38
C LEU A 27 6.45 0.79 1.18
N ASP A 28 6.91 0.74 -0.08
CA ASP A 28 8.32 0.99 -0.40
C ASP A 28 8.74 2.42 -0.08
N GLY A 29 7.88 3.40 -0.38
CA GLY A 29 8.10 4.80 -0.03
C GLY A 29 8.32 4.97 1.47
N LEU A 30 7.45 4.37 2.30
CA LEU A 30 7.60 4.35 3.76
C LEU A 30 8.92 3.74 4.21
N ALA A 31 9.29 2.58 3.65
CA ALA A 31 10.54 1.89 4.00
C ALA A 31 11.81 2.69 3.62
N ARG A 32 11.70 3.68 2.73
CA ARG A 32 12.80 4.54 2.28
C ARG A 32 12.93 5.83 3.10
N MET A 33 11.94 6.21 3.90
CA MET A 33 11.96 7.46 4.68
C MET A 33 13.06 7.51 5.76
N PRO A 34 13.40 6.43 6.50
CA PRO A 34 14.44 6.50 7.51
C PRO A 34 15.79 6.92 6.91
N SER A 35 16.50 7.81 7.61
CA SER A 35 17.87 8.18 7.22
C SER A 35 18.75 6.95 7.12
N ARG A 36 19.43 6.77 5.99
CA ARG A 36 20.43 5.72 5.80
C ARG A 36 21.79 6.06 6.42
N SER A 37 21.97 7.29 6.88
CA SER A 37 23.19 7.74 7.54
C SER A 37 22.95 7.93 9.04
N GLY A 38 23.76 7.28 9.87
CA GLY A 38 23.77 7.44 11.32
C GLY A 38 23.50 6.16 12.10
N ASP A 39 23.27 6.34 13.39
CA ASP A 39 22.85 5.28 14.31
C ASP A 39 21.44 4.79 13.98
N ARG A 40 21.23 3.47 14.06
CA ARG A 40 19.99 2.81 13.63
C ARG A 40 18.82 3.16 14.55
N ASP A 41 19.06 3.19 15.86
CA ASP A 41 18.03 3.49 16.85
C ASP A 41 17.58 4.95 16.72
N ALA A 42 18.52 5.86 16.45
CA ALA A 42 18.23 7.24 16.10
C ALA A 42 17.40 7.34 14.80
N ALA A 43 17.70 6.54 13.78
CA ALA A 43 16.93 6.52 12.53
C ALA A 43 15.49 6.02 12.74
N TYR A 44 15.30 4.97 13.56
CA TYR A 44 13.96 4.51 13.93
C TYR A 44 13.19 5.55 14.75
N ALA A 45 13.85 6.18 15.73
CA ALA A 45 13.22 7.21 16.55
C ALA A 45 12.80 8.42 15.71
N ALA A 46 13.65 8.84 14.77
CA ALA A 46 13.35 9.92 13.82
C ALA A 46 12.19 9.54 12.88
N PHE A 47 12.18 8.32 12.36
CA PHE A 47 11.09 7.80 11.53
C PHE A 47 9.76 7.81 12.30
N ALA A 48 9.76 7.33 13.54
CA ALA A 48 8.55 7.29 14.36
C ALA A 48 7.92 8.69 14.51
N VAL A 49 8.72 9.75 14.70
CA VAL A 49 8.20 11.13 14.87
C VAL A 49 8.10 11.93 13.57
N GLY A 50 8.42 11.32 12.43
CA GLY A 50 8.38 11.98 11.13
C GLY A 50 6.98 12.47 10.74
N LEU A 51 6.95 13.49 9.88
CA LEU A 51 5.72 13.87 9.18
C LEU A 51 5.55 12.92 7.99
N PHE A 52 4.46 12.15 8.06
CA PHE A 52 4.11 11.19 7.04
C PHE A 52 3.21 11.83 5.98
N PRO A 53 3.38 11.53 4.68
CA PRO A 53 2.53 12.04 3.60
C PRO A 53 1.20 11.28 3.53
N VAL A 54 0.40 11.35 4.60
CA VAL A 54 -0.84 10.57 4.77
C VAL A 54 -1.89 10.98 3.72
N ASP A 55 -2.01 12.27 3.46
CA ASP A 55 -2.90 12.86 2.46
C ASP A 55 -2.51 12.43 1.04
N GLU A 56 -1.22 12.43 0.70
CA GLU A 56 -0.77 12.01 -0.62
C GLU A 56 -1.02 10.52 -0.88
N ALA A 57 -0.71 9.65 0.09
CA ALA A 57 -0.97 8.22 -0.04
C ALA A 57 -2.48 7.95 -0.16
N ALA A 58 -3.31 8.68 0.60
CA ALA A 58 -4.75 8.56 0.49
C ALA A 58 -5.28 9.07 -0.86
N ALA A 59 -4.76 10.19 -1.37
CA ALA A 59 -5.10 10.70 -2.69
C ALA A 59 -4.72 9.69 -3.79
N ARG A 60 -3.55 9.04 -3.68
CA ARG A 60 -3.14 7.94 -4.57
C ARG A 60 -4.07 6.73 -4.45
N ALA A 61 -4.47 6.34 -3.24
CA ALA A 61 -5.44 5.26 -3.05
C ALA A 61 -6.74 5.53 -3.81
N VAL A 62 -7.31 6.74 -3.68
CA VAL A 62 -8.52 7.15 -4.42
C VAL A 62 -8.26 7.16 -5.93
N GLY A 63 -7.15 7.74 -6.37
CA GLY A 63 -6.78 7.79 -7.80
C GLY A 63 -6.65 6.40 -8.43
N PHE A 64 -5.95 5.47 -7.77
CA PHE A 64 -5.83 4.10 -8.27
C PHE A 64 -7.19 3.38 -8.30
N ALA A 65 -8.07 3.63 -7.33
CA ALA A 65 -9.43 3.08 -7.36
C ALA A 65 -10.25 3.63 -8.54
N GLU A 66 -10.07 4.89 -8.92
CA GLU A 66 -10.68 5.48 -10.12
C GLU A 66 -10.13 4.85 -11.40
N GLU A 67 -8.81 4.64 -11.51
CA GLU A 67 -8.21 3.99 -12.67
C GLU A 67 -8.59 2.49 -12.78
N ILE A 68 -8.78 1.79 -11.66
CA ILE A 68 -9.36 0.44 -11.66
C ILE A 68 -10.79 0.45 -12.22
N LYS A 69 -11.65 1.39 -11.77
CA LYS A 69 -13.01 1.52 -12.31
C LYS A 69 -12.99 1.86 -13.80
N ARG A 70 -12.10 2.75 -14.22
CA ARG A 70 -11.88 3.11 -15.62
C ARG A 70 -11.45 1.89 -16.45
N PHE A 71 -10.53 1.08 -15.94
CA PHE A 71 -10.13 -0.18 -16.59
C PHE A 71 -11.34 -1.08 -16.81
N LEU A 72 -12.13 -1.33 -15.76
CA LEU A 72 -13.27 -2.23 -15.83
C LEU A 72 -14.30 -1.74 -16.85
N ALA A 73 -14.60 -0.44 -16.88
CA ALA A 73 -15.51 0.16 -17.85
C ALA A 73 -15.00 0.02 -19.31
N LEU A 74 -13.70 0.21 -19.54
CA LEU A 74 -13.10 0.01 -20.87
C LEU A 74 -13.03 -1.47 -21.26
N ALA A 75 -12.87 -2.37 -20.29
CA ALA A 75 -12.85 -3.80 -20.53
C ALA A 75 -14.22 -4.35 -20.99
N GLU A 76 -15.32 -3.76 -20.51
CA GLU A 76 -16.69 -4.13 -20.91
C GLU A 76 -16.97 -3.93 -22.42
N THR A 77 -16.33 -2.94 -23.02
CA THR A 77 -16.46 -2.61 -24.46
C THR A 77 -15.34 -3.21 -25.30
N SER A 78 -14.35 -3.85 -24.68
CA SER A 78 -13.19 -4.45 -25.35
C SER A 78 -13.45 -5.90 -25.72
N SER A 79 -12.71 -6.40 -26.71
CA SER A 79 -12.73 -7.84 -27.01
C SER A 79 -12.08 -8.64 -25.86
N ARG A 80 -12.49 -9.89 -25.65
CA ARG A 80 -11.89 -10.74 -24.60
C ARG A 80 -10.36 -10.88 -24.72
N PRO A 81 -9.77 -11.15 -25.92
CA PRO A 81 -8.31 -11.25 -26.05
C PRO A 81 -7.59 -9.96 -25.65
N GLN A 82 -8.19 -8.81 -25.96
CA GLN A 82 -7.66 -7.50 -25.65
C GLN A 82 -7.75 -7.21 -24.15
N ALA A 83 -8.90 -7.46 -23.51
CA ALA A 83 -9.02 -7.31 -22.06
C ALA A 83 -7.97 -8.17 -21.33
N VAL A 84 -7.76 -9.41 -21.81
CA VAL A 84 -6.74 -10.33 -21.27
C VAL A 84 -5.32 -9.77 -21.41
N ALA A 85 -4.98 -9.14 -22.54
CA ALA A 85 -3.65 -8.58 -22.77
C ALA A 85 -3.27 -7.45 -21.79
N PHE A 86 -4.27 -6.80 -21.17
CA PHE A 86 -4.06 -5.69 -20.23
C PHE A 86 -4.26 -6.07 -18.75
N LEU A 87 -4.50 -7.35 -18.41
CA LEU A 87 -4.75 -7.78 -17.03
C LEU A 87 -3.56 -7.58 -16.07
N ASP A 88 -2.32 -7.58 -16.58
CA ASP A 88 -1.13 -7.22 -15.80
C ASP A 88 -1.25 -5.77 -15.27
N MET A 89 -1.83 -4.86 -16.07
CA MET A 89 -2.03 -3.46 -15.66
C MET A 89 -3.10 -3.34 -14.57
N LEU A 90 -4.21 -4.06 -14.70
CA LEU A 90 -5.24 -4.11 -13.65
C LEU A 90 -4.66 -4.67 -12.33
N THR A 91 -3.86 -5.72 -12.43
CA THR A 91 -3.17 -6.31 -11.27
C THR A 91 -2.23 -5.30 -10.62
N ALA A 92 -1.44 -4.57 -11.42
CA ALA A 92 -0.56 -3.51 -10.96
C ALA A 92 -1.33 -2.40 -10.22
N LEU A 93 -2.40 -1.88 -10.82
CA LEU A 93 -3.23 -0.84 -10.19
C LEU A 93 -3.86 -1.33 -8.87
N THR A 94 -4.29 -2.59 -8.81
CA THR A 94 -4.87 -3.18 -7.59
C THR A 94 -3.82 -3.34 -6.49
N VAL A 95 -2.60 -3.74 -6.84
CA VAL A 95 -1.46 -3.78 -5.91
C VAL A 95 -1.12 -2.39 -5.39
N LEU A 96 -1.04 -1.39 -6.26
CA LEU A 96 -0.72 -0.02 -5.89
C LEU A 96 -1.81 0.58 -5.00
N ASN A 97 -3.08 0.38 -5.34
CA ASN A 97 -4.21 0.77 -4.50
C ASN A 97 -4.12 0.15 -3.10
N ALA A 98 -3.91 -1.17 -3.01
CA ALA A 98 -3.79 -1.86 -1.74
C ALA A 98 -2.60 -1.33 -0.92
N ALA A 99 -1.44 -1.12 -1.55
CA ALA A 99 -0.27 -0.55 -0.90
C ALA A 99 -0.55 0.86 -0.33
N SER A 100 -1.20 1.74 -1.09
CA SER A 100 -1.60 3.07 -0.63
C SER A 100 -2.56 3.03 0.56
N VAL A 101 -3.60 2.18 0.48
CA VAL A 101 -4.58 1.98 1.57
C VAL A 101 -3.92 1.47 2.84
N ILE A 102 -3.04 0.47 2.73
CA ILE A 102 -2.29 -0.11 3.85
C ILE A 102 -1.31 0.92 4.43
N ALA A 103 -0.62 1.69 3.59
CA ALA A 103 0.27 2.76 4.05
C ALA A 103 -0.47 3.78 4.93
N VAL A 104 -1.68 4.20 4.53
CA VAL A 104 -2.54 5.08 5.35
C VAL A 104 -2.89 4.44 6.70
N ALA A 105 -3.11 3.12 6.75
CA ALA A 105 -3.35 2.41 8.01
C ALA A 105 -2.10 2.33 8.91
N ILE A 106 -0.91 2.21 8.33
CA ILE A 106 0.38 2.15 9.06
C ILE A 106 0.74 3.53 9.64
N MET A 107 0.68 4.57 8.80
CA MET A 107 1.13 5.91 9.16
C MET A 107 0.37 6.46 10.39
N PRO A 108 1.07 6.77 11.49
CA PRO A 108 0.44 7.40 12.65
C PRO A 108 -0.07 8.80 12.29
N PRO A 109 -1.34 9.13 12.56
CA PRO A 109 -1.84 10.48 12.31
C PRO A 109 -1.17 11.48 13.26
N ARG A 110 -0.65 12.59 12.72
CA ARG A 110 0.03 13.67 13.44
C ARG A 110 -0.78 14.95 13.51
N THR A 111 -1.80 15.08 12.66
CA THR A 111 -2.68 16.23 12.60
C THR A 111 -4.16 15.81 12.58
N GLY A 112 -5.07 16.76 12.85
CA GLY A 112 -6.51 16.52 12.66
C GLY A 112 -6.88 16.23 11.20
N GLN A 113 -6.09 16.74 10.25
CA GLN A 113 -6.25 16.43 8.83
C GLN A 113 -5.92 14.96 8.55
N ASP A 114 -4.82 14.43 9.10
CA ASP A 114 -4.42 13.03 8.91
C ASP A 114 -5.49 12.07 9.45
N VAL A 115 -6.12 12.43 10.58
CA VAL A 115 -7.24 11.67 11.14
C VAL A 115 -8.44 11.69 10.19
N LEU A 116 -8.79 12.84 9.62
CA LEU A 116 -9.88 12.94 8.63
C LEU A 116 -9.59 12.15 7.36
N VAL A 117 -8.37 12.23 6.84
CA VAL A 117 -7.91 11.46 5.68
C VAL A 117 -8.04 9.97 5.93
N ARG A 118 -7.50 9.49 7.06
CA ARG A 118 -7.55 8.07 7.43
C ARG A 118 -8.99 7.59 7.66
N LEU A 119 -9.86 8.40 8.28
CA LEU A 119 -11.29 8.12 8.40
C LEU A 119 -11.95 7.97 7.03
N SER A 120 -11.69 8.88 6.10
CA SER A 120 -12.26 8.86 4.76
C SER A 120 -11.87 7.59 3.98
N ILE A 121 -10.60 7.17 4.08
CA ILE A 121 -10.15 5.90 3.50
C ILE A 121 -10.80 4.70 4.20
N ALA A 122 -10.86 4.69 5.53
CA ALA A 122 -11.50 3.61 6.29
C ALA A 122 -12.98 3.43 5.92
N GLU A 123 -13.73 4.53 5.82
CA GLU A 123 -15.15 4.54 5.40
C GLU A 123 -15.30 4.03 3.95
N SER A 124 -14.39 4.41 3.06
CA SER A 124 -14.39 3.95 1.66
C SER A 124 -14.09 2.45 1.55
N VAL A 125 -13.13 1.94 2.33
CA VAL A 125 -12.79 0.51 2.40
C VAL A 125 -13.96 -0.28 2.97
N ASP A 126 -14.54 0.16 4.09
CA ASP A 126 -15.69 -0.48 4.73
C ASP A 126 -16.90 -0.56 3.79
N ALA A 127 -17.20 0.52 3.07
CA ALA A 127 -18.27 0.53 2.08
C ALA A 127 -18.01 -0.47 0.93
N ALA A 128 -16.78 -0.54 0.42
CA ALA A 128 -16.40 -1.47 -0.64
C ALA A 128 -16.47 -2.94 -0.17
N LEU A 129 -16.01 -3.24 1.04
CA LEU A 129 -15.99 -4.61 1.58
C LEU A 129 -17.38 -5.11 1.99
N ARG A 130 -18.25 -4.26 2.50
CA ARG A 130 -19.65 -4.66 2.76
C ARG A 130 -20.39 -5.05 1.49
N ALA A 131 -20.01 -4.46 0.34
CA ALA A 131 -20.57 -4.86 -0.95
C ALA A 131 -20.07 -6.23 -1.42
N SER A 132 -18.87 -6.68 -1.00
CA SER A 132 -18.33 -7.99 -1.34
C SER A 132 -18.85 -9.13 -0.44
N GLY A 133 -19.25 -8.80 0.80
CA GLY A 133 -19.77 -9.77 1.77
C GLY A 133 -18.70 -10.58 2.52
N ASP A 134 -17.43 -10.22 2.41
CA ASP A 134 -16.33 -10.88 3.13
C ASP A 134 -16.21 -10.35 4.57
N ALA A 135 -16.84 -11.05 5.51
CA ALA A 135 -16.86 -10.67 6.93
C ALA A 135 -15.45 -10.64 7.56
N ALA A 136 -14.55 -11.54 7.16
CA ALA A 136 -13.19 -11.59 7.70
C ALA A 136 -12.37 -10.39 7.23
N MET A 137 -12.52 -9.99 5.97
CA MET A 137 -11.87 -8.80 5.44
C MET A 137 -12.42 -7.51 6.05
N VAL A 138 -13.74 -7.42 6.28
CA VAL A 138 -14.37 -6.29 6.99
C VAL A 138 -13.81 -6.15 8.41
N GLU A 139 -13.74 -7.25 9.16
CA GLU A 139 -13.20 -7.24 10.53
C GLU A 139 -11.72 -6.84 10.55
N ALA A 140 -10.90 -7.44 9.68
CA ALA A 140 -9.48 -7.11 9.58
C ALA A 140 -9.26 -5.63 9.20
N ALA A 141 -10.04 -5.10 8.26
CA ALA A 141 -9.98 -3.68 7.87
C ALA A 141 -10.38 -2.76 9.04
N ALA A 142 -11.46 -3.07 9.75
CA ALA A 142 -11.91 -2.27 10.89
C ALA A 142 -10.82 -2.16 11.98
N LEU A 143 -10.17 -3.28 12.30
CA LEU A 143 -9.07 -3.31 13.27
C LEU A 143 -7.81 -2.62 12.73
N ALA A 144 -7.48 -2.77 11.45
CA ALA A 144 -6.32 -2.12 10.83
C ALA A 144 -6.43 -0.59 10.82
N PHE A 145 -7.64 -0.09 10.52
CA PHE A 145 -7.91 1.35 10.45
C PHE A 145 -8.15 1.99 11.81
N GLU A 146 -8.35 1.19 12.87
CA GLU A 146 -8.68 1.67 14.21
C GLU A 146 -7.86 2.91 14.58
N LEU A 147 -8.61 3.98 14.85
CA LEU A 147 -8.07 5.20 15.39
C LEU A 147 -8.13 5.02 16.90
N GLY A 148 -6.96 4.91 17.53
CA GLY A 148 -6.87 5.08 18.98
C GLY A 148 -7.45 6.43 19.41
N VAL A 149 -7.44 6.73 20.70
CA VAL A 149 -7.88 8.05 21.20
C VAL A 149 -7.07 9.15 20.51
N ALA A 150 -7.64 9.78 19.48
CA ALA A 150 -6.98 10.83 18.75
C ALA A 150 -6.76 12.00 19.73
N PRO A 151 -5.55 12.54 19.87
CA PRO A 151 -5.30 13.68 20.76
C PRO A 151 -5.92 14.98 20.20
N PHE A 152 -6.66 14.88 19.10
CA PHE A 152 -7.22 16.00 18.35
C PHE A 152 -8.74 15.89 18.32
N THR A 153 -9.43 16.92 18.78
CA THR A 153 -10.88 17.05 18.59
C THR A 153 -11.14 17.60 17.19
N ILE A 154 -11.82 16.81 16.35
CA ILE A 154 -12.28 17.28 15.04
C ILE A 154 -13.67 17.91 15.18
N ALA A 155 -13.81 19.17 14.76
CA ALA A 155 -15.11 19.82 14.74
C ALA A 155 -16.06 19.17 13.72
N ALA A 156 -17.33 18.99 14.07
CA ALA A 156 -18.32 18.35 13.19
C ALA A 156 -18.43 19.01 11.81
N GLY A 157 -18.33 20.34 11.75
CA GLY A 157 -18.35 21.09 10.48
C GLY A 157 -17.11 20.83 9.59
N GLN A 158 -15.95 20.58 10.20
CA GLN A 158 -14.74 20.22 9.46
C GLN A 158 -14.87 18.82 8.88
N ARG A 159 -15.42 17.86 9.63
CA ARG A 159 -15.73 16.52 9.11
C ARG A 159 -16.73 16.56 7.95
N ALA A 160 -17.78 17.37 8.06
CA ALA A 160 -18.83 17.46 7.05
C ALA A 160 -18.38 18.12 5.72
N SER A 161 -17.31 18.92 5.76
CA SER A 161 -16.78 19.64 4.58
C SER A 161 -15.49 19.03 4.03
N PHE A 162 -14.96 17.99 4.67
CA PHE A 162 -13.73 17.34 4.25
C PHE A 162 -13.95 16.62 2.91
N VAL A 163 -13.12 16.95 1.92
CA VAL A 163 -13.08 16.28 0.62
C VAL A 163 -11.64 15.86 0.37
N LEU A 164 -11.44 14.57 0.15
CA LEU A 164 -10.17 14.03 -0.32
C LEU A 164 -10.18 14.00 -1.84
N GLU A 165 -9.29 14.78 -2.47
CA GLU A 165 -9.16 14.76 -3.92
C GLU A 165 -8.33 13.55 -4.38
N ALA A 166 -8.76 12.93 -5.48
CA ALA A 166 -8.00 11.86 -6.12
C ALA A 166 -6.70 12.43 -6.71
N ALA A 167 -5.58 11.74 -6.45
CA ALA A 167 -4.33 12.04 -7.14
C ALA A 167 -4.50 11.77 -8.64
N LYS A 168 -3.91 12.63 -9.46
CA LYS A 168 -3.93 12.49 -10.92
C LYS A 168 -2.59 11.97 -11.43
N PRO A 169 -2.57 11.12 -12.47
CA PRO A 169 -1.33 10.70 -13.11
C PRO A 169 -0.49 11.90 -13.54
N GLN A 170 0.80 11.89 -13.18
CA GLN A 170 1.69 13.01 -13.47
C GLN A 170 2.48 12.79 -14.77
N PRO A 171 2.72 13.86 -15.56
CA PRO A 171 3.66 13.82 -16.67
C PRO A 171 5.07 13.39 -16.24
N ILE A 172 5.82 12.78 -17.15
CA ILE A 172 7.12 12.17 -16.82
C ILE A 172 8.14 13.13 -16.19
N GLY A 173 8.13 14.41 -16.59
CA GLY A 173 9.05 15.41 -16.08
C GLY A 173 8.75 15.91 -14.66
N GLN A 174 7.67 15.43 -14.04
CA GLN A 174 7.22 15.88 -12.70
C GLN A 174 7.32 14.79 -11.63
N VAL A 175 7.60 13.54 -12.02
CA VAL A 175 7.77 12.43 -11.07
C VAL A 175 9.17 12.48 -10.49
N GLN A 176 9.27 12.54 -9.16
CA GLN A 176 10.56 12.46 -8.46
C GLN A 176 11.06 11.02 -8.47
N GLU A 177 12.36 10.85 -8.72
CA GLU A 177 12.99 9.54 -8.74
C GLU A 177 13.00 8.93 -7.33
N GLY A 178 12.46 7.71 -7.20
CA GLY A 178 12.46 6.97 -5.94
C GLY A 178 11.30 7.28 -4.99
N GLU A 179 10.34 8.11 -5.40
CA GLU A 179 9.13 8.43 -4.62
C GLU A 179 7.88 7.73 -5.19
N PRO A 180 6.88 7.41 -4.34
CA PRO A 180 5.59 6.92 -4.82
C PRO A 180 4.88 7.96 -5.69
N ALA A 181 4.34 7.51 -6.83
CA ALA A 181 3.64 8.38 -7.77
C ALA A 181 2.32 7.78 -8.23
N MET A 182 1.37 8.64 -8.58
CA MET A 182 0.14 8.21 -9.24
C MET A 182 0.44 7.83 -10.69
N LEU A 183 0.01 6.64 -11.09
CA LEU A 183 0.08 6.13 -12.47
C LEU A 183 -1.34 5.82 -12.99
N GLY A 184 -1.58 6.15 -14.25
CA GLY A 184 -2.81 5.82 -14.96
C GLY A 184 -2.60 4.69 -15.97
N LEU A 185 -3.69 4.33 -16.64
CA LEU A 185 -3.70 3.30 -17.68
C LEU A 185 -2.74 3.62 -18.84
N GLU A 186 -2.54 4.89 -19.15
CA GLU A 186 -1.57 5.35 -20.14
C GLU A 186 -0.13 4.90 -19.80
N GLN A 187 0.22 4.74 -18.52
CA GLN A 187 1.52 4.21 -18.08
C GLN A 187 1.55 2.66 -18.04
N GLY A 188 0.70 2.00 -18.84
CA GLY A 188 0.53 0.55 -18.84
C GLY A 188 1.81 -0.27 -18.95
N LEU A 189 2.78 0.16 -19.77
CA LEU A 189 4.06 -0.55 -19.88
C LEU A 189 4.87 -0.52 -18.57
N SER A 190 4.84 0.59 -17.83
CA SER A 190 5.49 0.69 -16.51
C SER A 190 4.77 -0.17 -15.47
N LEU A 191 3.44 -0.17 -15.48
CA LEU A 191 2.60 -1.01 -14.62
C LEU A 191 2.85 -2.51 -14.86
N THR A 192 2.91 -2.92 -16.13
CA THR A 192 3.24 -4.31 -16.48
C THR A 192 4.67 -4.67 -16.09
N SER A 193 5.65 -3.78 -16.30
CA SER A 193 7.03 -4.00 -15.87
C SER A 193 7.13 -4.19 -14.35
N PHE A 194 6.40 -3.38 -13.58
CA PHE A 194 6.35 -3.46 -12.13
C PHE A 194 5.88 -4.83 -11.62
N ILE A 195 4.80 -5.39 -12.19
CA ILE A 195 4.31 -6.72 -11.80
C ILE A 195 5.28 -7.83 -12.17
N ARG A 196 6.05 -7.66 -13.25
CA ARG A 196 7.03 -8.66 -13.70
C ARG A 196 8.32 -8.63 -12.89
N ASP A 197 8.67 -7.49 -12.32
CA ASP A 197 9.90 -7.26 -11.57
C ASP A 197 9.58 -6.83 -10.13
N LEU A 198 8.71 -7.60 -9.47
CA LEU A 198 8.40 -7.39 -8.06
C LEU A 198 9.63 -7.66 -7.18
N PRO A 199 9.84 -6.89 -6.10
CA PRO A 199 10.87 -7.18 -5.13
C PRO A 199 10.80 -8.61 -4.60
N PRO A 200 11.94 -9.28 -4.34
CA PRO A 200 11.95 -10.62 -3.75
C PRO A 200 11.25 -10.62 -2.38
N VAL A 201 10.13 -11.34 -2.28
CA VAL A 201 9.32 -11.40 -1.05
C VAL A 201 10.15 -11.90 0.15
N GLY A 202 11.10 -12.82 -0.09
CA GLY A 202 12.03 -13.30 0.94
C GLY A 202 12.87 -12.17 1.57
N THR A 203 13.34 -11.22 0.76
CA THR A 203 14.11 -10.07 1.25
C THR A 203 13.25 -9.13 2.10
N LEU A 204 11.98 -8.94 1.75
CA LEU A 204 11.05 -8.15 2.58
C LEU A 204 10.84 -8.81 3.95
N ILE A 205 10.65 -10.12 3.98
CA ILE A 205 10.47 -10.90 5.22
C ILE A 205 11.74 -10.86 6.08
N GLU A 206 12.92 -11.01 5.48
CA GLU A 206 14.20 -10.91 6.19
C GLU A 206 14.43 -9.51 6.77
N ARG A 207 14.10 -8.46 6.02
CA ARG A 207 14.18 -7.08 6.49
C ARG A 207 13.23 -6.82 7.66
N ALA A 208 12.00 -7.31 7.57
CA ALA A 208 11.02 -7.26 8.67
C ALA A 208 11.51 -8.00 9.93
N ALA A 209 12.09 -9.19 9.77
CA ALA A 209 12.63 -9.95 10.89
C ALA A 209 13.73 -9.17 11.63
N LEU A 210 14.65 -8.54 10.90
CA LEU A 210 15.71 -7.71 11.49
C LEU A 210 15.13 -6.50 12.25
N GLN A 211 14.11 -5.84 11.71
CA GLN A 211 13.45 -4.71 12.38
C GLN A 211 12.71 -5.18 13.65
N LEU A 212 12.13 -6.38 13.65
CA LEU A 212 11.50 -6.98 14.84
C LEU A 212 12.55 -7.37 15.90
N ASP A 213 13.68 -7.94 15.48
CA ASP A 213 14.80 -8.25 16.38
C ASP A 213 15.31 -6.96 17.05
N ASP A 214 15.43 -5.86 16.29
CA ASP A 214 15.80 -4.55 16.82
C ASP A 214 14.74 -4.02 17.80
N ALA A 215 13.45 -4.11 17.47
CA ALA A 215 12.36 -3.67 18.35
C ALA A 215 12.33 -4.46 19.67
N GLU A 216 12.56 -5.78 19.61
CA GLU A 216 12.65 -6.64 20.80
C GLU A 216 13.88 -6.29 21.63
N ARG A 217 15.05 -6.10 21.02
CA ARG A 217 16.25 -5.65 21.74
C ARG A 217 16.00 -4.33 22.47
N ILE A 218 15.43 -3.34 21.80
CA ILE A 218 15.13 -2.04 22.40
C ILE A 218 14.11 -2.19 23.55
N ALA A 219 13.14 -3.10 23.43
CA ALA A 219 12.18 -3.38 24.50
C ALA A 219 12.87 -3.97 25.75
N HIS A 220 13.85 -4.87 25.58
CA HIS A 220 14.65 -5.37 26.70
C HIS A 220 15.50 -4.25 27.31
N ASP A 221 16.13 -3.41 26.48
CA ASP A 221 16.92 -2.27 26.95
C ASP A 221 16.06 -1.33 27.82
N ILE A 222 14.81 -1.05 27.43
CA ILE A 222 13.85 -0.25 28.21
C ILE A 222 13.50 -0.93 29.54
N ALA A 223 13.26 -2.24 29.53
CA ALA A 223 12.83 -2.98 30.72
C ALA A 223 13.94 -3.13 31.78
N ASP A 224 15.19 -3.29 31.33
CA ASP A 224 16.32 -3.61 32.20
C ASP A 224 17.10 -2.37 32.65
N GLY A 225 16.93 -1.23 31.98
CA GLY A 225 17.71 -0.01 32.21
C GLY A 225 17.03 1.04 33.10
N ASP A 226 17.82 1.72 33.93
CA ASP A 226 17.41 2.95 34.62
C ASP A 226 17.70 4.15 33.72
N HIS A 227 16.72 4.48 32.87
CA HIS A 227 16.85 5.53 31.84
C HIS A 227 16.32 6.87 32.34
N ALA A 228 17.06 7.94 32.05
CA ALA A 228 16.50 9.29 32.17
C ALA A 228 15.27 9.44 31.22
N PRO A 229 14.27 10.28 31.57
CA PRO A 229 13.03 10.39 30.80
C PRO A 229 13.21 10.66 29.30
N GLU A 230 14.18 11.49 28.92
CA GLU A 230 14.49 11.79 27.51
C GLU A 230 15.11 10.58 26.77
N ALA A 231 15.89 9.76 27.46
CA ALA A 231 16.46 8.55 26.88
C ALA A 231 15.39 7.48 26.70
N LEU A 232 14.50 7.34 27.69
CA LEU A 232 13.35 6.45 27.60
C LEU A 232 12.43 6.81 26.42
N ASP A 233 12.05 8.09 26.29
CA ASP A 233 11.22 8.57 25.17
C ASP A 233 11.89 8.31 23.80
N ARG A 234 13.22 8.48 23.69
CA ARG A 234 13.94 8.12 22.45
C ARG A 234 13.90 6.62 22.17
N LEU A 235 14.10 5.77 23.17
CA LEU A 235 14.04 4.31 23.00
C LEU A 235 12.62 3.85 22.64
N GLU A 236 11.59 4.40 23.27
CA GLU A 236 10.20 4.10 22.94
C GLU A 236 9.87 4.46 21.49
N ARG A 237 10.33 5.63 21.01
CA ARG A 237 10.21 6.03 19.60
C ARG A 237 10.99 5.11 18.68
N ALA A 238 12.21 4.71 19.05
CA ALA A 238 13.00 3.77 18.25
C ALA A 238 12.29 2.41 18.12
N ARG A 239 11.76 1.88 19.22
CA ARG A 239 10.96 0.64 19.23
C ARG A 239 9.73 0.76 18.33
N GLN A 240 9.00 1.88 18.43
CA GLN A 240 7.84 2.14 17.59
C GLN A 240 8.21 2.24 16.11
N GLY A 241 9.28 2.97 15.78
CA GLY A 241 9.74 3.14 14.41
C GLY A 241 10.15 1.82 13.76
N ALA A 242 10.86 0.97 14.49
CA ALA A 242 11.21 -0.38 14.06
C ALA A 242 9.96 -1.24 13.79
N ALA A 243 8.98 -1.22 14.69
CA ALA A 243 7.73 -1.95 14.52
C ALA A 243 6.89 -1.46 13.31
N LEU A 244 6.84 -0.14 13.06
CA LEU A 244 6.16 0.43 11.90
C LEU A 244 6.81 0.01 10.58
N LEU A 245 8.15 0.00 10.50
CA LEU A 245 8.87 -0.46 9.31
C LEU A 245 8.69 -1.96 9.09
N ALA A 246 8.76 -2.77 10.16
CA ALA A 246 8.46 -4.19 10.09
C ALA A 246 7.05 -4.44 9.57
N THR A 247 6.08 -3.65 10.02
CA THR A 247 4.69 -3.74 9.54
C THR A 247 4.59 -3.43 8.05
N ALA A 248 5.29 -2.40 7.55
CA ALA A 248 5.30 -2.05 6.13
C ALA A 248 5.89 -3.18 5.28
N ASP A 249 7.00 -3.77 5.72
CA ASP A 249 7.67 -4.86 5.01
C ASP A 249 6.86 -6.16 5.02
N LEU A 250 6.28 -6.53 6.16
CA LEU A 250 5.38 -7.69 6.26
C LEU A 250 4.11 -7.49 5.42
N ALA A 251 3.49 -6.31 5.49
CA ALA A 251 2.29 -6.04 4.71
C ALA A 251 2.59 -6.08 3.20
N ARG A 252 3.70 -5.49 2.75
CA ARG A 252 4.12 -5.55 1.35
C ARG A 252 4.44 -6.98 0.91
N ALA A 253 5.12 -7.76 1.75
CA ALA A 253 5.36 -9.18 1.51
C ALA A 253 4.05 -9.95 1.34
N CYS A 254 3.05 -9.68 2.19
CA CYS A 254 1.72 -10.29 2.13
C CYS A 254 0.96 -9.92 0.85
N VAL A 255 1.03 -8.66 0.40
CA VAL A 255 0.40 -8.21 -0.86
C VAL A 255 1.02 -8.91 -2.08
N TYR A 256 2.33 -9.16 -2.06
CA TYR A 256 3.06 -9.77 -3.18
C TYR A 256 3.08 -11.29 -3.17
N ALA A 257 2.89 -11.92 -2.01
CA ALA A 257 3.12 -13.35 -1.83
C ALA A 257 2.38 -14.20 -2.88
N ASP A 258 1.12 -13.90 -3.17
CA ASP A 258 0.30 -14.66 -4.12
C ASP A 258 0.58 -14.35 -5.61
N LEU A 259 1.50 -13.43 -5.90
CA LEU A 259 1.95 -13.07 -7.26
C LEU A 259 3.24 -13.78 -7.69
N VAL A 260 4.01 -14.32 -6.73
CA VAL A 260 5.32 -14.94 -6.96
C VAL A 260 5.30 -16.46 -6.83
N GLU A 261 6.36 -17.12 -7.29
CA GLU A 261 6.57 -18.55 -7.05
C GLU A 261 6.77 -18.83 -5.55
N GLY A 262 6.30 -20.00 -5.07
CA GLY A 262 6.38 -20.35 -3.65
C GLY A 262 5.41 -19.57 -2.74
N ARG A 263 4.33 -19.00 -3.31
CA ARG A 263 3.36 -18.13 -2.64
C ARG A 263 2.93 -18.53 -1.22
N ALA A 264 2.56 -19.79 -1.02
CA ALA A 264 2.08 -20.27 0.28
C ALA A 264 3.18 -20.16 1.36
N ILE A 265 4.40 -20.57 1.02
CA ILE A 265 5.54 -20.53 1.95
C ILE A 265 5.89 -19.07 2.30
N ALA A 266 5.87 -18.17 1.31
CA ALA A 266 6.17 -16.77 1.54
C ALA A 266 5.13 -16.09 2.45
N LYS A 267 3.83 -16.32 2.18
CA LYS A 267 2.72 -15.80 2.99
C LYS A 267 2.76 -16.32 4.42
N ASP A 268 2.93 -17.63 4.60
CA ASP A 268 3.01 -18.26 5.92
C ASP A 268 4.18 -17.74 6.74
N ARG A 269 5.35 -17.52 6.10
CA ARG A 269 6.53 -16.95 6.76
C ARG A 269 6.30 -15.51 7.21
N ALA A 270 5.67 -14.67 6.39
CA ALA A 270 5.32 -13.30 6.78
C ALA A 270 4.31 -13.30 7.95
N LEU A 271 3.26 -14.11 7.87
CA LEU A 271 2.24 -14.20 8.93
C LEU A 271 2.80 -14.78 10.23
N ALA A 272 3.78 -15.68 10.18
CA ALA A 272 4.44 -16.21 11.37
C ALA A 272 5.23 -15.15 12.16
N LEU A 273 5.64 -14.05 11.52
CA LEU A 273 6.32 -12.93 12.17
C LEU A 273 5.34 -11.90 12.76
N ALA A 274 4.11 -11.81 12.24
CA ALA A 274 3.13 -10.82 12.69
C ALA A 274 2.88 -10.83 14.21
N PRO A 275 2.79 -11.98 14.92
CA PRO A 275 2.60 -12.00 16.38
C PRO A 275 3.70 -11.31 17.18
N ARG A 276 4.88 -11.07 16.59
CA ARG A 276 5.99 -10.33 17.24
C ARG A 276 5.71 -8.82 17.31
N LEU A 277 4.76 -8.30 16.53
CA LEU A 277 4.32 -6.91 16.61
C LEU A 277 3.53 -6.72 17.91
N THR A 278 4.02 -5.90 18.84
CA THR A 278 3.39 -5.74 20.17
C THR A 278 2.02 -5.04 20.12
N GLU A 279 1.77 -4.23 19.10
CA GLU A 279 0.52 -3.49 18.95
C GLU A 279 -0.50 -4.31 18.15
N PRO A 280 -1.68 -4.65 18.71
CA PRO A 280 -2.69 -5.45 18.02
C PRO A 280 -3.10 -4.85 16.66
N ARG A 281 -3.19 -3.51 16.59
CA ARG A 281 -3.49 -2.79 15.34
C ARG A 281 -2.50 -3.13 14.23
N LEU A 282 -1.20 -3.20 14.54
CA LEU A 282 -0.17 -3.50 13.54
C LEU A 282 -0.29 -4.96 13.05
N GLN A 283 -0.64 -5.89 13.93
CA GLN A 283 -0.96 -7.27 13.54
C GLN A 283 -2.16 -7.32 12.59
N SER A 284 -3.22 -6.58 12.90
CA SER A 284 -4.42 -6.47 12.06
C SER A 284 -4.13 -5.85 10.69
N ILE A 285 -3.21 -4.89 10.60
CA ILE A 285 -2.75 -4.36 9.31
C ILE A 285 -2.09 -5.45 8.45
N VAL A 286 -1.22 -6.28 9.03
CA VAL A 286 -0.60 -7.40 8.30
C VAL A 286 -1.64 -8.44 7.88
N ALA A 287 -2.61 -8.76 8.74
CA ALA A 287 -3.71 -9.66 8.41
C ALA A 287 -4.57 -9.11 7.25
N PHE A 288 -4.92 -7.83 7.30
CA PHE A 288 -5.65 -7.15 6.22
C PHE A 288 -4.86 -7.19 4.90
N ALA A 289 -3.56 -6.93 4.95
CA ALA A 289 -2.68 -7.04 3.79
C ALA A 289 -2.63 -8.46 3.20
N ALA A 290 -2.65 -9.50 4.04
CA ALA A 290 -2.66 -10.89 3.60
C ALA A 290 -3.97 -11.30 2.92
N LEU A 291 -5.10 -10.76 3.38
CA LEU A 291 -6.41 -10.97 2.73
C LEU A 291 -6.47 -10.24 1.39
N ALA A 292 -6.05 -8.97 1.36
CA ALA A 292 -5.97 -8.18 0.12
C ALA A 292 -5.05 -8.85 -0.91
N GLY A 293 -3.86 -9.31 -0.48
CA GLY A 293 -2.93 -10.07 -1.33
C GLY A 293 -3.53 -11.36 -1.89
N GLY A 294 -4.37 -12.05 -1.10
CA GLY A 294 -5.11 -13.24 -1.56
C GLY A 294 -6.03 -12.94 -2.74
N LEU A 295 -6.86 -11.90 -2.62
CA LEU A 295 -7.77 -11.47 -3.70
C LEU A 295 -7.01 -11.02 -4.95
N ILE A 296 -5.90 -10.30 -4.78
CA ILE A 296 -5.01 -9.91 -5.88
C ILE A 296 -4.41 -11.15 -6.56
N GLY A 297 -4.01 -12.15 -5.78
CA GLY A 297 -3.51 -13.43 -6.27
C GLY A 297 -4.55 -14.23 -7.06
N GLU A 298 -5.81 -14.21 -6.63
CA GLU A 298 -6.94 -14.82 -7.36
C GLU A 298 -7.21 -14.12 -8.69
N LEU A 299 -7.17 -12.77 -8.70
CA LEU A 299 -7.26 -11.97 -9.91
C LEU A 299 -6.15 -12.34 -10.91
N ASN A 300 -4.89 -12.35 -10.47
CA ASN A 300 -3.74 -12.71 -11.29
C ASN A 300 -3.81 -14.17 -11.79
N SER A 301 -4.24 -15.10 -10.93
CA SER A 301 -4.41 -16.52 -11.31
C SER A 301 -5.51 -16.67 -12.37
N SER A 302 -6.63 -15.97 -12.21
CA SER A 302 -7.72 -15.93 -13.18
C SER A 302 -7.26 -15.32 -14.51
N ALA A 303 -6.46 -14.25 -14.45
CA ALA A 303 -5.87 -13.62 -15.63
C ALA A 303 -4.98 -14.58 -16.42
N ARG A 304 -4.08 -15.30 -15.74
CA ARG A 304 -3.21 -16.30 -16.38
C ARG A 304 -3.99 -17.46 -16.99
N ALA A 305 -5.04 -17.94 -16.30
CA ALA A 305 -5.90 -18.99 -16.82
C ALA A 305 -6.64 -18.54 -18.10
N LEU A 306 -7.12 -17.30 -18.11
CA LEU A 306 -7.76 -16.71 -19.30
C LEU A 306 -6.75 -16.57 -20.45
N ALA A 307 -5.54 -16.08 -20.20
CA ALA A 307 -4.48 -15.96 -21.21
C ALA A 307 -4.07 -17.31 -21.81
N GLY A 308 -3.95 -18.37 -21.00
CA GLY A 308 -3.64 -19.71 -21.47
C GLY A 308 -4.76 -20.39 -22.27
N SER A 309 -5.98 -19.84 -22.24
CA SER A 309 -7.16 -20.36 -22.95
C SER A 309 -7.42 -19.68 -24.31
N VAL A 310 -6.66 -18.63 -24.66
CA VAL A 310 -6.76 -17.97 -25.97
C VAL A 310 -5.88 -18.74 -26.96
N PRO A 311 -6.44 -19.37 -28.01
CA PRO A 311 -5.63 -20.01 -29.03
C PRO A 311 -4.76 -18.94 -29.70
N ILE A 312 -3.46 -19.21 -29.80
CA ILE A 312 -2.54 -18.43 -30.63
C ILE A 312 -3.00 -18.64 -32.06
N LEU A 313 -3.66 -17.63 -32.64
CA LEU A 313 -4.03 -17.59 -34.06
C LEU A 313 -2.84 -17.10 -34.89
#